data_AF-A0A352ADE2-F1
#
_entry.id   AF-A0A352ADE2-F1
#
_cell.length_a   1.000
_cell.length_b   1.000
_cell.length_c   1.000
_cell.angle_alpha   90.00
_cell.angle_beta   90.00
_cell.angle_gamma   90.00
#
_symmetry.space_group_name_H-M   'P 1'
#
loop_
_entity.id
_entity.type
_entity.pdbx_description
1 polymer ?
#
loop_
_entity_poly.entity_id
_entity_poly.type
_entity_poly.pdbx_seq_one_letter_code
_entity_poly.pdbx_strand_id
1 'polypeptide(L)'
;MILDGEPSASGLQEFYLRTGLGASSQLHNRIRTRITQALGRCTRDESDYSVVFVLGDKLTQRCCTKTLTQGMHPELQAEIAFGLENSTDHTPQEFVELAQLFLDRSPDWQDAEQDIRKKRDSHAKVPDPTTESLKQAMPHEIDYVYASWKGQHEDALSIAAKILAALEGGADLKPYRAFWLHQAATSAFLAWQHSGNETFKLTAISYLDKASGASSNITWLGKLRSQLSGQSEDDIAEVLPIQEWFLKINDLLQQWKIMGSNYSRRVSEVQNYVENKSAKAFEKGLATLGEMLGAKSHQWTDDGAPDGLWVFGSWHAFVFEAKTDESPEDGISLDTVRQARTHEQRVRADN
;
A
#
# COMPACT_ATOMS: atom_id res chain seq x y z
N MET A 1 9.73 -17.97 21.06
CA MET A 1 9.34 -18.36 19.69
C MET A 1 10.14 -17.54 18.70
N ILE A 2 10.47 -18.10 17.54
CA ILE A 2 11.08 -17.35 16.44
C ILE A 2 10.11 -17.43 15.24
N LEU A 3 9.70 -16.27 14.74
CA LEU A 3 8.94 -16.11 13.51
C LEU A 3 9.92 -15.64 12.42
N ASP A 4 10.30 -16.54 11.54
CA ASP A 4 11.19 -16.22 10.43
C ASP A 4 10.43 -16.23 9.10
N GLY A 5 10.51 -15.11 8.39
CA GLY A 5 9.91 -14.95 7.08
C GLY A 5 8.42 -14.60 7.11
N GLU A 6 7.98 -13.94 6.05
CA GLU A 6 6.57 -13.60 5.89
C GLU A 6 5.74 -14.87 5.64
N PRO A 7 4.57 -15.06 6.30
CA PRO A 7 3.59 -16.10 5.95
C PRO A 7 2.87 -15.75 4.64
N SER A 8 3.69 -15.66 3.61
CA SER A 8 3.43 -15.22 2.26
C SER A 8 2.69 -16.33 1.50
N ALA A 9 1.61 -15.95 0.80
CA ALA A 9 0.76 -16.77 -0.09
C ALA A 9 1.08 -18.28 -0.14
N SER A 10 0.25 -19.12 0.49
CA SER A 10 0.53 -20.56 0.66
C SER A 10 0.15 -21.42 -0.54
N GLY A 11 -0.57 -20.87 -1.53
CA GLY A 11 -1.05 -21.61 -2.70
C GLY A 11 -0.97 -20.80 -3.99
N LEU A 12 -1.02 -21.49 -5.14
CA LEU A 12 -0.90 -20.88 -6.47
C LEU A 12 -1.92 -19.76 -6.69
N GLN A 13 -3.16 -19.94 -6.23
CA GLN A 13 -4.20 -18.90 -6.33
C GLN A 13 -3.87 -17.66 -5.50
N GLU A 14 -3.42 -17.81 -4.25
CA GLU A 14 -3.00 -16.67 -3.42
C GLU A 14 -1.79 -15.96 -4.03
N PHE A 15 -0.85 -16.75 -4.57
CA PHE A 15 0.34 -16.21 -5.21
C PHE A 15 -0.03 -15.41 -6.46
N TYR A 16 -0.96 -15.91 -7.27
CA TYR A 16 -1.46 -15.22 -8.44
C TYR A 16 -2.24 -13.94 -8.08
N LEU A 17 -3.15 -14.00 -7.11
CA LEU A 17 -3.90 -12.83 -6.63
C LEU A 17 -2.95 -11.74 -6.12
N ARG A 18 -1.92 -12.12 -5.38
CA ARG A 18 -0.95 -11.16 -4.82
C ARG A 18 0.02 -10.63 -5.87
N THR A 19 0.71 -11.50 -6.57
CA THR A 19 1.87 -11.15 -7.41
C THR A 19 1.45 -10.82 -8.84
N GLY A 20 0.50 -11.60 -9.39
CA GLY A 20 0.04 -11.41 -10.77
C GLY A 20 -0.99 -10.29 -10.92
N LEU A 21 -1.92 -10.19 -9.96
CA LEU A 21 -3.01 -9.22 -10.04
C LEU A 21 -2.79 -7.98 -9.16
N GLY A 22 -1.97 -8.06 -8.11
CA GLY A 22 -1.83 -6.98 -7.13
C GLY A 22 -3.02 -6.84 -6.18
N ALA A 23 -3.87 -7.86 -6.06
CA ALA A 23 -5.03 -7.89 -5.18
C ALA A 23 -4.65 -8.25 -3.72
N SER A 24 -3.75 -7.46 -3.12
CA SER A 24 -3.25 -7.73 -1.76
C SER A 24 -4.30 -7.51 -0.66
N SER A 25 -5.23 -6.57 -0.86
CA SER A 25 -6.22 -6.14 0.13
C SER A 25 -7.10 -7.27 0.65
N GLN A 26 -7.51 -8.21 -0.22
CA GLN A 26 -8.30 -9.39 0.18
C GLN A 26 -7.49 -10.32 1.10
N LEU A 27 -6.18 -10.39 0.90
CA LEU A 27 -5.29 -11.29 1.66
C LEU A 27 -4.87 -10.69 3.01
N HIS A 28 -5.05 -9.38 3.24
CA HIS A 28 -4.65 -8.72 4.49
C HIS A 28 -5.24 -9.40 5.72
N ASN A 29 -6.57 -9.62 5.73
CA ASN A 29 -7.28 -10.31 6.82
C ASN A 29 -6.74 -11.73 7.07
N ARG A 30 -6.44 -12.47 5.99
CA ARG A 30 -5.94 -13.85 6.09
C ARG A 30 -4.52 -13.88 6.65
N ILE A 31 -3.63 -13.01 6.15
CA ILE A 31 -2.26 -12.97 6.62
C ILE A 31 -2.20 -12.46 8.06
N ARG A 32 -3.01 -11.45 8.40
CA ARG A 32 -3.16 -10.98 9.79
C ARG A 32 -3.58 -12.11 10.71
N THR A 33 -4.60 -12.88 10.33
CA THR A 33 -5.04 -14.06 11.09
C THR A 33 -3.93 -15.09 11.26
N ARG A 34 -3.11 -15.36 10.22
CA ARG A 34 -1.96 -16.29 10.34
C ARG A 34 -0.92 -15.79 11.35
N ILE A 35 -0.59 -14.50 11.32
CA ILE A 35 0.37 -13.89 12.27
C ILE A 35 -0.20 -13.92 13.69
N THR A 36 -1.44 -13.49 13.88
CA THR A 36 -2.14 -13.54 15.18
C THR A 36 -2.21 -14.96 15.74
N GLN A 37 -2.52 -15.95 14.90
CA GLN A 37 -2.53 -17.35 15.33
C GLN A 37 -1.15 -17.87 15.70
N ALA A 38 -0.10 -17.47 14.99
CA ALA A 38 1.27 -17.85 15.31
C ALA A 38 1.69 -17.26 16.68
N LEU A 39 1.40 -15.97 16.91
CA LEU A 39 1.64 -15.28 18.18
C LEU A 39 0.86 -15.92 19.34
N GLY A 40 -0.44 -16.16 19.14
CA GLY A 40 -1.32 -16.75 20.16
C GLY A 40 -1.05 -18.24 20.48
N ARG A 41 -0.09 -18.91 19.82
CA ARG A 41 0.30 -20.28 20.19
C ARG A 41 1.23 -20.34 21.39
N CYS A 42 1.82 -19.21 21.78
CA CYS A 42 2.93 -19.19 22.74
C CYS A 42 2.48 -19.10 24.21
N THR A 43 1.31 -18.54 24.46
CA THR A 43 0.75 -18.37 25.81
C THR A 43 -0.50 -19.24 25.93
N ARG A 44 -0.51 -20.16 26.91
CA ARG A 44 -1.65 -21.08 27.15
C ARG A 44 -2.44 -20.67 28.38
N ASP A 45 -1.76 -20.20 29.43
CA ASP A 45 -2.36 -19.69 30.66
C ASP A 45 -1.93 -18.24 30.95
N GLU A 46 -2.67 -17.51 31.80
CA GLU A 46 -2.36 -16.11 32.18
C GLU A 46 -1.01 -15.93 32.88
N SER A 47 -0.41 -17.00 33.42
CA SER A 47 0.93 -16.97 34.02
C SER A 47 2.05 -17.33 33.05
N ASP A 48 1.72 -17.82 31.85
CA ASP A 48 2.70 -18.17 30.83
C ASP A 48 3.17 -16.90 30.12
N TYR A 49 4.48 -16.83 29.91
CA TYR A 49 5.11 -15.74 29.19
C TYR A 49 5.98 -16.32 28.09
N SER A 50 6.11 -15.56 27.01
CA SER A 50 6.92 -15.97 25.88
C SER A 50 7.56 -14.77 25.23
N VAL A 51 8.86 -14.86 24.97
CA VAL A 51 9.55 -13.90 24.10
C VAL A 51 9.39 -14.36 22.65
N VAL A 52 8.92 -13.45 21.79
CA VAL A 52 8.78 -13.71 20.36
C VAL A 52 9.79 -12.87 19.58
N PHE A 53 10.67 -13.54 18.84
CA PHE A 53 11.57 -12.90 17.90
C PHE A 53 10.96 -12.91 16.51
N VAL A 54 10.96 -11.75 15.85
CA VAL A 54 10.56 -11.61 14.45
C VAL A 54 11.82 -11.43 13.63
N LEU A 55 12.10 -12.39 12.76
CA LEU A 55 13.23 -12.39 11.83
C LEU A 55 12.74 -12.19 10.40
N GLY A 56 13.56 -11.47 9.62
CA GLY A 56 13.35 -11.24 8.20
C GLY A 56 12.71 -9.89 7.88
N ASP A 57 13.37 -9.15 6.99
CA ASP A 57 13.00 -7.77 6.62
C ASP A 57 11.53 -7.64 6.21
N LYS A 58 11.02 -8.55 5.40
CA LYS A 58 9.64 -8.48 4.88
C LYS A 58 8.58 -8.55 5.98
N LEU A 59 8.80 -9.38 7.00
CA LEU A 59 7.85 -9.51 8.10
C LEU A 59 7.92 -8.26 8.99
N THR A 60 9.13 -7.80 9.31
CA THR A 60 9.36 -6.57 10.08
C THR A 60 8.74 -5.35 9.40
N GLN A 61 8.96 -5.16 8.09
CA GLN A 61 8.37 -4.08 7.30
C GLN A 61 6.84 -4.06 7.39
N ARG A 62 6.22 -5.24 7.39
CA ARG A 62 4.77 -5.36 7.50
C ARG A 62 4.27 -5.07 8.91
N CYS A 63 5.00 -5.48 9.95
CA CYS A 63 4.70 -5.10 11.33
C CYS A 63 4.77 -3.58 11.54
N CYS A 64 5.56 -2.86 10.74
CA CYS A 64 5.61 -1.39 10.76
C CYS A 64 4.40 -0.72 10.07
N THR A 65 3.61 -1.47 9.30
CA THR A 65 2.53 -0.90 8.49
C THR A 65 1.23 -0.84 9.28
N LYS A 66 0.65 0.37 9.43
CA LYS A 66 -0.63 0.58 10.11
C LYS A 66 -1.77 -0.29 9.57
N THR A 67 -1.80 -0.53 8.25
CA THR A 67 -2.77 -1.41 7.59
C THR A 67 -2.79 -2.82 8.18
N LEU A 68 -1.64 -3.36 8.60
CA LEU A 68 -1.59 -4.68 9.22
C LEU A 68 -1.97 -4.61 10.70
N THR A 69 -1.39 -3.66 11.45
CA THR A 69 -1.50 -3.61 12.91
C THR A 69 -2.88 -3.16 13.39
N GLN A 70 -3.52 -2.17 12.74
CA GLN A 70 -4.79 -1.60 13.20
C GLN A 70 -5.93 -2.61 13.37
N GLY A 71 -5.93 -3.69 12.57
CA GLY A 71 -6.95 -4.73 12.64
C GLY A 71 -6.60 -5.90 13.57
N MET A 72 -5.44 -5.87 14.22
CA MET A 72 -5.08 -6.83 15.28
C MET A 72 -5.76 -6.47 16.60
N HIS A 73 -5.73 -7.37 17.57
CA HIS A 73 -6.18 -7.05 18.92
C HIS A 73 -5.25 -6.01 19.56
N PRO A 74 -5.76 -5.08 20.40
CA PRO A 74 -4.95 -4.01 21.01
C PRO A 74 -3.72 -4.51 21.76
N GLU A 75 -3.78 -5.69 22.36
CA GLU A 75 -2.64 -6.35 23.01
C GLU A 75 -1.48 -6.59 22.04
N LEU A 76 -1.74 -7.28 20.93
CA LEU A 76 -0.73 -7.52 19.90
C LEU A 76 -0.24 -6.23 19.24
N GLN A 77 -1.09 -5.20 19.13
CA GLN A 77 -0.67 -3.89 18.62
C GLN A 77 0.36 -3.26 19.54
N ALA A 78 0.11 -3.29 20.86
CA ALA A 78 1.01 -2.76 21.87
C ALA A 78 2.33 -3.54 21.93
N GLU A 79 2.28 -4.87 21.87
CA GLU A 79 3.47 -5.73 21.84
C GLU A 79 4.35 -5.48 20.61
N ILE A 80 3.74 -5.35 19.42
CA ILE A 80 4.47 -5.03 18.19
C ILE A 80 5.10 -3.64 18.28
N ALA A 81 4.35 -2.64 18.76
CA ALA A 81 4.88 -1.28 18.93
C ALA A 81 6.05 -1.25 19.91
N PHE A 82 5.90 -1.91 21.07
CA PHE A 82 6.97 -2.08 22.05
C PHE A 82 8.20 -2.78 21.43
N GLY A 83 7.99 -3.88 20.71
CA GLY A 83 9.06 -4.60 20.05
C GLY A 83 9.80 -3.75 19.02
N LEU A 84 9.09 -2.96 18.21
CA LEU A 84 9.70 -2.07 17.20
C LEU A 84 10.54 -0.96 17.83
N GLU A 85 10.09 -0.37 18.93
CA GLU A 85 10.83 0.65 19.68
C GLU A 85 12.13 0.07 20.28
N ASN A 86 12.04 -1.11 20.91
CA ASN A 86 13.17 -1.80 21.52
C ASN A 86 14.02 -2.61 20.51
N SER A 87 13.72 -2.50 19.21
CA SER A 87 14.52 -3.14 18.15
C SER A 87 15.48 -2.18 17.47
N THR A 88 15.44 -0.90 17.82
CA THR A 88 16.24 0.15 17.18
C THR A 88 17.62 0.26 17.82
N ASP A 89 18.67 0.34 17.00
CA ASP A 89 20.06 0.60 17.43
C ASP A 89 20.67 -0.43 18.40
N HIS A 90 20.16 -1.66 18.42
CA HIS A 90 20.67 -2.75 19.23
C HIS A 90 21.56 -3.74 18.46
N THR A 91 22.62 -4.19 19.10
CA THR A 91 23.46 -5.29 18.62
C THR A 91 22.79 -6.65 18.90
N PRO A 92 23.13 -7.71 18.14
CA PRO A 92 22.59 -9.04 18.39
C PRO A 92 22.83 -9.54 19.83
N GLN A 93 23.95 -9.16 20.45
CA GLN A 93 24.28 -9.51 21.84
C GLN A 93 23.33 -8.81 22.82
N GLU A 94 23.08 -7.52 22.64
CA GLU A 94 22.14 -6.76 23.46
C GLU A 94 20.71 -7.32 23.36
N PHE A 95 20.30 -7.82 22.19
CA PHE A 95 19.00 -8.51 22.06
C PHE A 95 18.93 -9.80 22.88
N VAL A 96 20.02 -10.56 22.98
CA VAL A 96 20.07 -11.78 23.80
C VAL A 96 20.01 -11.42 25.28
N GLU A 97 20.70 -10.36 25.69
CA GLU A 97 20.64 -9.83 27.07
C GLU A 97 19.22 -9.35 27.41
N LEU A 98 18.58 -8.59 26.50
CA LEU A 98 17.19 -8.18 26.64
C LEU A 98 16.25 -9.38 26.80
N ALA A 99 16.45 -10.43 25.99
CA ALA A 99 15.70 -11.67 26.09
C ALA A 99 15.83 -12.33 27.46
N GLN A 100 17.05 -12.37 28.00
CA GLN A 100 17.33 -12.92 29.32
C GLN A 100 16.65 -12.10 30.41
N LEU A 101 16.69 -10.78 30.34
CA LEU A 101 15.97 -9.90 31.28
C LEU A 101 14.45 -10.17 31.30
N PHE A 102 13.84 -10.36 30.12
CA PHE A 102 12.43 -10.72 30.01
C PHE A 102 12.11 -12.11 30.57
N LEU A 103 13.02 -13.08 30.42
CA LEU A 103 12.85 -14.43 30.94
C LEU A 103 13.07 -14.51 32.46
N ASP A 104 14.03 -13.76 32.98
CA ASP A 104 14.43 -13.75 34.39
C ASP A 104 13.52 -12.85 35.26
N ARG A 105 12.64 -12.07 34.63
CA ARG A 105 11.72 -11.11 35.30
C ARG A 105 12.48 -10.13 36.20
N SER A 106 13.50 -9.49 35.64
CA SER A 106 14.20 -8.40 36.31
C SER A 106 13.23 -7.26 36.71
N PRO A 107 13.60 -6.36 37.63
CA PRO A 107 12.76 -5.22 38.00
C PRO A 107 12.26 -4.40 36.79
N ASP A 108 13.10 -4.26 35.76
CA ASP A 108 12.81 -3.55 34.51
C ASP A 108 11.64 -4.18 33.72
N TRP A 109 11.32 -5.46 33.97
CA TRP A 109 10.16 -6.13 33.36
C TRP A 109 8.83 -5.47 33.76
N GLN A 110 8.71 -4.99 35.01
CA GLN A 110 7.46 -4.37 35.47
C GLN A 110 7.20 -3.05 34.76
N ASP A 111 8.25 -2.28 34.48
CA ASP A 111 8.17 -1.02 33.74
C ASP A 111 7.78 -1.28 32.28
N ALA A 112 8.38 -2.30 31.65
CA ALA A 112 8.02 -2.73 30.29
C ALA A 112 6.55 -3.20 30.20
N GLU A 113 6.10 -4.02 31.15
CA GLU A 113 4.71 -4.49 31.22
C GLU A 113 3.74 -3.31 31.42
N GLN A 114 4.09 -2.32 32.24
CA GLN A 114 3.28 -1.13 32.42
C GLN A 114 3.19 -0.28 31.14
N ASP A 115 4.29 -0.16 30.39
CA ASP A 115 4.31 0.53 29.09
C ASP A 115 3.42 -0.17 28.05
N ILE A 116 3.51 -1.50 27.94
CA ILE A 116 2.66 -2.29 27.04
C ILE A 116 1.18 -2.10 27.40
N ARG A 117 0.82 -2.09 28.69
CA ARG A 117 -0.57 -1.83 29.13
C ARG A 117 -1.06 -0.44 28.75
N LYS A 118 -0.24 0.60 28.97
CA LYS A 118 -0.58 1.97 28.56
C LYS A 118 -0.82 2.06 27.06
N LYS A 119 0.04 1.43 26.25
CA LYS A 119 -0.13 1.35 24.80
C LYS A 119 -1.38 0.56 24.43
N ARG A 120 -1.66 -0.57 25.06
CA ARG A 120 -2.88 -1.35 24.81
C ARG A 120 -4.13 -0.49 25.00
N ASP A 121 -4.18 0.26 26.08
CA ASP A 121 -5.34 1.09 26.43
C ASP A 121 -5.52 2.29 25.46
N SER A 122 -4.47 2.70 24.74
CA SER A 122 -4.53 3.72 23.70
C SER A 122 -4.91 3.18 22.31
N HIS A 123 -4.99 1.87 22.13
CA HIS A 123 -5.27 1.25 20.83
C HIS A 123 -6.66 0.63 20.77
N ALA A 124 -7.28 0.72 19.59
CA ALA A 124 -8.55 0.06 19.28
C ALA A 124 -8.40 -0.79 18.02
N LYS A 125 -9.17 -1.88 17.95
CA LYS A 125 -9.23 -2.71 16.75
C LYS A 125 -10.11 -2.04 15.71
N VAL A 126 -9.50 -1.60 14.61
CA VAL A 126 -10.19 -1.01 13.48
C VAL A 126 -10.28 -2.04 12.34
N PRO A 127 -11.49 -2.43 11.90
CA PRO A 127 -11.65 -3.36 10.78
C PRO A 127 -11.19 -2.70 9.48
N ASP A 128 -10.67 -3.51 8.54
CA ASP A 128 -10.24 -2.98 7.25
C ASP A 128 -11.45 -2.43 6.46
N PRO A 129 -11.31 -1.30 5.75
CA PRO A 129 -12.40 -0.69 4.98
C PRO A 129 -13.06 -1.64 3.98
N THR A 130 -12.29 -2.60 3.45
CA THR A 130 -12.74 -3.57 2.45
C THR A 130 -13.48 -4.78 3.05
N THR A 131 -13.52 -4.92 4.37
CA THR A 131 -14.04 -6.13 5.05
C THR A 131 -15.52 -6.37 4.75
N GLU A 132 -16.34 -5.32 4.79
CA GLU A 132 -17.78 -5.44 4.61
C GLU A 132 -18.13 -5.82 3.16
N SER A 133 -17.52 -5.17 2.18
CA SER A 133 -17.69 -5.53 0.76
C SER A 133 -17.28 -6.97 0.46
N LEU A 134 -16.15 -7.43 1.02
CA LEU A 134 -15.69 -8.82 0.85
C LEU A 134 -16.65 -9.81 1.52
N LYS A 135 -17.20 -9.47 2.69
CA LYS A 135 -18.18 -10.30 3.41
C LYS A 135 -19.49 -10.44 2.63
N GLN A 136 -19.94 -9.37 1.97
CA GLN A 136 -21.12 -9.40 1.11
C GLN A 136 -20.89 -10.19 -0.18
N ALA A 137 -19.68 -10.14 -0.74
CA ALA A 137 -19.32 -10.91 -1.94
C ALA A 137 -19.20 -12.42 -1.66
N MET A 138 -18.64 -12.81 -0.51
CA MET A 138 -18.25 -14.19 -0.19
C MET A 138 -19.30 -15.28 -0.51
N PRO A 139 -20.61 -15.16 -0.15
CA PRO A 139 -21.59 -16.18 -0.48
C PRO A 139 -21.72 -16.40 -1.99
N HIS A 140 -21.72 -15.31 -2.75
CA HIS A 140 -21.81 -15.34 -4.21
C HIS A 140 -20.53 -15.91 -4.85
N GLU A 141 -19.35 -15.67 -4.26
CA GLU A 141 -18.10 -16.28 -4.75
C GLU A 141 -18.17 -17.81 -4.70
N ILE A 142 -18.71 -18.36 -3.62
CA ILE A 142 -18.91 -19.81 -3.45
C ILE A 142 -19.90 -20.33 -4.49
N ASP A 143 -21.05 -19.66 -4.62
CA ASP A 143 -22.08 -20.03 -5.61
C ASP A 143 -21.54 -20.01 -7.04
N TYR A 144 -20.71 -19.01 -7.38
CA TYR A 144 -20.06 -18.89 -8.68
C TYR A 144 -19.16 -20.09 -8.97
N VAL A 145 -18.32 -20.48 -8.00
CA VAL A 145 -17.40 -21.61 -8.17
C VAL A 145 -18.19 -22.89 -8.45
N TYR A 146 -19.29 -23.13 -7.71
CA TYR A 146 -20.14 -24.29 -7.95
C TYR A 146 -20.85 -24.26 -9.30
N ALA A 147 -21.41 -23.11 -9.70
CA ALA A 147 -22.09 -22.95 -10.99
C ALA A 147 -21.11 -23.15 -12.16
N SER A 148 -19.93 -22.53 -12.07
CA SER A 148 -18.85 -22.65 -13.04
C SER A 148 -18.40 -24.11 -13.17
N TRP A 149 -18.20 -24.81 -12.05
CA TRP A 149 -17.77 -26.20 -12.05
C TRP A 149 -18.82 -27.17 -12.59
N LYS A 150 -20.12 -26.86 -12.43
CA LYS A 150 -21.23 -27.63 -13.02
C LYS A 150 -21.47 -27.34 -14.50
N GLY A 151 -20.72 -26.42 -15.11
CA GLY A 151 -20.93 -26.00 -16.50
C GLY A 151 -22.14 -25.09 -16.71
N GLN A 152 -22.71 -24.53 -15.63
CA GLN A 152 -23.85 -23.62 -15.69
C GLN A 152 -23.35 -22.20 -15.99
N HIS A 153 -22.89 -21.99 -17.22
CA HIS A 153 -22.14 -20.77 -17.60
C HIS A 153 -22.98 -19.48 -17.52
N GLU A 154 -24.26 -19.54 -17.87
CA GLU A 154 -25.19 -18.40 -17.79
C GLU A 154 -25.48 -18.01 -16.33
N ASP A 155 -25.72 -19.02 -15.48
CA ASP A 155 -25.91 -18.81 -14.03
C ASP A 155 -24.63 -18.25 -13.39
N ALA A 156 -23.47 -18.81 -13.75
CA ALA A 156 -22.17 -18.33 -13.28
C ALA A 156 -21.95 -16.85 -13.69
N LEU A 157 -22.31 -16.46 -14.92
CA LEU A 157 -22.23 -15.07 -15.36
C LEU A 157 -23.14 -14.15 -14.52
N SER A 158 -24.38 -14.57 -14.25
CA SER A 158 -25.32 -13.84 -13.39
C SER A 158 -24.79 -13.67 -11.96
N ILE A 159 -24.20 -14.72 -11.39
CA ILE A 159 -23.60 -14.67 -10.05
C ILE A 159 -22.35 -13.75 -10.04
N ALA A 160 -21.51 -13.82 -11.07
CA ALA A 160 -20.34 -12.94 -11.19
C ALA A 160 -20.74 -11.45 -11.22
N ALA A 161 -21.84 -11.10 -11.88
CA ALA A 161 -22.38 -9.74 -11.85
C ALA A 161 -22.78 -9.29 -10.44
N LYS A 162 -23.35 -10.19 -9.62
CA LYS A 162 -23.68 -9.90 -8.20
C LYS A 162 -22.43 -9.66 -7.36
N ILE A 163 -21.39 -10.47 -7.58
CA ILE A 163 -20.09 -10.27 -6.90
C ILE A 163 -19.51 -8.90 -7.25
N LEU A 164 -19.53 -8.52 -8.53
CA LEU A 164 -19.01 -7.24 -8.98
C LEU A 164 -19.76 -6.04 -8.38
N ALA A 165 -21.08 -6.16 -8.19
CA ALA A 165 -21.89 -5.17 -7.50
C ALA A 165 -21.55 -5.09 -6.00
N ALA A 166 -21.35 -6.23 -5.33
CA ALA A 166 -20.96 -6.26 -3.91
C ALA A 166 -19.55 -5.68 -3.66
N LEU A 167 -18.65 -5.77 -4.64
CA LEU A 167 -17.30 -5.22 -4.57
C LEU A 167 -17.21 -3.74 -4.98
N GLU A 168 -18.33 -3.10 -5.32
CA GLU A 168 -18.37 -1.69 -5.69
C GLU A 168 -18.09 -0.77 -4.48
N GLY A 169 -17.37 0.35 -4.70
CA GLY A 169 -17.04 1.34 -3.66
C GLY A 169 -15.68 1.17 -2.97
N GLY A 170 -15.01 0.02 -3.07
CA GLY A 170 -13.66 -0.17 -2.53
C GLY A 170 -12.55 0.25 -3.50
N ALA A 171 -11.90 1.40 -3.28
CA ALA A 171 -10.76 1.83 -4.10
C ALA A 171 -9.62 0.79 -4.10
N ASP A 172 -9.36 0.18 -2.94
CA ASP A 172 -8.33 -0.85 -2.74
C ASP A 172 -8.73 -2.24 -3.28
N LEU A 173 -9.96 -2.39 -3.76
CA LEU A 173 -10.48 -3.63 -4.36
C LEU A 173 -10.41 -3.62 -5.89
N LYS A 174 -9.94 -2.54 -6.53
CA LYS A 174 -9.83 -2.46 -8.00
C LYS A 174 -9.14 -3.67 -8.64
N PRO A 175 -7.99 -4.17 -8.13
CA PRO A 175 -7.35 -5.34 -8.74
C PRO A 175 -8.15 -6.63 -8.54
N TYR A 176 -8.87 -6.77 -7.42
CA TYR A 176 -9.75 -7.91 -7.16
C TYR A 176 -11.02 -7.87 -8.03
N ARG A 177 -11.55 -6.67 -8.28
CA ARG A 177 -12.64 -6.46 -9.24
C ARG A 177 -12.19 -6.82 -10.65
N ALA A 178 -10.97 -6.46 -11.06
CA ALA A 178 -10.41 -6.86 -12.36
C ALA A 178 -10.38 -8.39 -12.52
N PHE A 179 -10.03 -9.13 -11.46
CA PHE A 179 -10.14 -10.59 -11.46
C PHE A 179 -11.57 -11.07 -11.68
N TRP A 180 -12.55 -10.53 -10.95
CA TRP A 180 -13.95 -10.93 -11.12
C TRP A 180 -14.56 -10.52 -12.46
N LEU A 181 -14.12 -9.40 -13.04
CA LEU A 181 -14.47 -9.00 -14.40
C LEU A 181 -13.95 -10.02 -15.41
N HIS A 182 -12.72 -10.51 -15.23
CA HIS A 182 -12.20 -11.60 -16.04
C HIS A 182 -12.97 -12.92 -15.84
N GLN A 183 -13.35 -13.27 -14.61
CA GLN A 183 -14.19 -14.46 -14.36
C GLN A 183 -15.56 -14.34 -15.03
N ALA A 184 -16.19 -13.16 -14.99
CA ALA A 184 -17.42 -12.88 -15.73
C ALA A 184 -17.22 -13.01 -17.24
N ALA A 185 -16.14 -12.46 -17.79
CA ALA A 185 -15.81 -12.61 -19.21
C ALA A 185 -15.63 -14.08 -19.62
N THR A 186 -14.97 -14.88 -18.76
CA THR A 186 -14.78 -16.32 -18.98
C THR A 186 -16.11 -17.06 -19.00
N SER A 187 -17.00 -16.79 -18.04
CA SER A 187 -18.33 -17.39 -18.01
C SER A 187 -19.16 -17.01 -19.24
N ALA A 188 -19.11 -15.75 -19.67
CA ALA A 188 -19.77 -15.29 -20.89
C ALA A 188 -19.19 -15.98 -22.15
N PHE A 189 -17.87 -16.11 -22.24
CA PHE A 189 -17.21 -16.82 -23.36
C PHE A 189 -17.64 -18.29 -23.43
N LEU A 190 -17.67 -18.99 -22.29
CA LEU A 190 -18.11 -20.38 -22.23
C LEU A 190 -19.61 -20.53 -22.55
N ALA A 191 -20.44 -19.60 -22.11
CA ALA A 191 -21.86 -19.55 -22.48
C ALA A 191 -22.04 -19.34 -24.00
N TRP A 192 -21.22 -18.49 -24.62
CA TRP A 192 -21.19 -18.31 -26.08
C TRP A 192 -20.80 -19.60 -26.80
N GLN A 193 -19.72 -20.27 -26.37
CA GLN A 193 -19.26 -21.52 -26.98
C GLN A 193 -20.33 -22.63 -26.92
N HIS A 194 -21.11 -22.68 -25.84
CA HIS A 194 -22.15 -23.69 -25.67
C HIS A 194 -23.46 -23.34 -26.40
N SER A 195 -23.89 -22.08 -26.40
CA SER A 195 -25.19 -21.66 -26.94
C SER A 195 -25.14 -21.15 -28.39
N GLY A 196 -23.97 -20.71 -28.87
CA GLY A 196 -23.81 -19.98 -30.13
C GLY A 196 -24.41 -18.58 -30.13
N ASN A 197 -24.90 -18.06 -28.99
CA ASN A 197 -25.52 -16.75 -28.91
C ASN A 197 -24.47 -15.62 -28.87
N GLU A 198 -24.39 -14.83 -29.94
CA GLU A 198 -23.41 -13.76 -30.11
C GLU A 198 -23.53 -12.65 -29.03
N THR A 199 -24.67 -12.53 -28.36
CA THR A 199 -24.86 -11.62 -27.22
C THR A 199 -23.86 -11.92 -26.09
N PHE A 200 -23.56 -13.20 -25.85
CA PHE A 200 -22.59 -13.59 -24.82
C PHE A 200 -21.16 -13.24 -25.22
N LYS A 201 -20.82 -13.29 -26.52
CA LYS A 201 -19.51 -12.84 -27.01
C LYS A 201 -19.32 -11.33 -26.81
N LEU A 202 -20.32 -10.52 -27.17
CA LEU A 202 -20.28 -9.07 -26.91
C LEU A 202 -20.15 -8.77 -25.41
N THR A 203 -20.84 -9.54 -24.58
CA THR A 203 -20.75 -9.45 -23.12
C THR A 203 -19.35 -9.78 -22.61
N ALA A 204 -18.72 -10.84 -23.14
CA ALA A 204 -17.36 -11.23 -22.80
C ALA A 204 -16.34 -10.13 -23.13
N ILE A 205 -16.44 -9.55 -24.34
CA ILE A 205 -15.60 -8.41 -24.77
C ILE A 205 -15.81 -7.22 -23.82
N SER A 206 -17.06 -6.85 -23.52
CA SER A 206 -17.34 -5.74 -22.60
C SER A 206 -16.73 -5.94 -21.20
N TYR A 207 -16.76 -7.16 -20.67
CA TYR A 207 -16.13 -7.46 -19.38
C TYR A 207 -14.60 -7.43 -19.43
N LEU A 208 -13.98 -7.89 -20.53
CA LEU A 208 -12.53 -7.75 -20.72
C LEU A 208 -12.09 -6.28 -20.82
N ASP A 209 -12.87 -5.44 -21.51
CA ASP A 209 -12.62 -4.00 -21.60
C ASP A 209 -12.63 -3.37 -20.20
N LYS A 210 -13.67 -3.66 -19.41
CA LYS A 210 -13.75 -3.21 -18.02
C LYS A 210 -12.60 -3.75 -17.17
N ALA A 211 -12.19 -5.00 -17.36
CA ALA A 211 -11.10 -5.62 -16.60
C ALA A 211 -9.75 -4.94 -16.87
N SER A 212 -9.46 -4.65 -18.15
CA SER A 212 -8.26 -3.92 -18.56
C SER A 212 -8.23 -2.49 -18.03
N GLY A 213 -9.37 -1.79 -18.01
CA GLY A 213 -9.47 -0.46 -17.42
C GLY A 213 -9.38 -0.44 -15.89
N ALA A 214 -9.72 -1.54 -15.21
CA ALA A 214 -9.71 -1.63 -13.76
C ALA A 214 -8.32 -1.87 -13.16
N SER A 215 -7.37 -2.42 -13.93
CA SER A 215 -6.00 -2.67 -13.47
C SER A 215 -4.97 -2.46 -14.58
N SER A 216 -4.10 -1.48 -14.39
CA SER A 216 -2.96 -1.19 -15.27
C SER A 216 -1.85 -2.25 -15.22
N ASN A 217 -1.90 -3.18 -14.26
CA ASN A 217 -0.84 -4.16 -14.03
C ASN A 217 -1.04 -5.47 -14.83
N ILE A 218 -2.17 -5.64 -15.52
CA ILE A 218 -2.54 -6.92 -16.14
C ILE A 218 -2.53 -6.79 -17.67
N THR A 219 -1.38 -7.05 -18.28
CA THR A 219 -1.16 -6.88 -19.73
C THR A 219 -1.83 -7.96 -20.59
N TRP A 220 -1.95 -9.19 -20.08
CA TRP A 220 -2.50 -10.32 -20.84
C TRP A 220 -4.01 -10.19 -21.11
N LEU A 221 -4.75 -9.38 -20.33
CA LEU A 221 -6.17 -9.11 -20.57
C LEU A 221 -6.41 -8.35 -21.88
N GLY A 222 -5.53 -7.39 -22.20
CA GLY A 222 -5.59 -6.66 -23.47
C GLY A 222 -5.36 -7.57 -24.68
N LYS A 223 -4.46 -8.55 -24.54
CA LYS A 223 -4.21 -9.56 -25.57
C LYS A 223 -5.40 -10.50 -25.79
N LEU A 224 -6.09 -10.92 -24.73
CA LEU A 224 -7.30 -11.74 -24.87
C LEU A 224 -8.43 -10.95 -25.54
N ARG A 225 -8.57 -9.67 -25.20
CA ARG A 225 -9.53 -8.77 -25.84
C ARG A 225 -9.28 -8.68 -27.35
N SER A 226 -8.06 -8.39 -27.78
CA SER A 226 -7.72 -8.23 -29.20
C SER A 226 -8.00 -9.51 -30.01
N GLN A 227 -7.70 -10.68 -29.44
CA GLN A 227 -8.01 -11.98 -30.05
C GLN A 227 -9.52 -12.22 -30.20
N LEU A 228 -10.32 -11.81 -29.21
CA LEU A 228 -11.78 -11.97 -29.23
C LEU A 228 -12.50 -10.94 -30.11
N SER A 229 -11.99 -9.71 -30.18
CA SER A 229 -12.57 -8.62 -30.97
C SER A 229 -12.07 -8.59 -32.42
N GLY A 230 -10.96 -9.28 -32.73
CA GLY A 230 -10.32 -9.24 -34.04
C GLY A 230 -9.61 -7.91 -34.35
N GLN A 231 -9.32 -7.10 -33.31
CA GLN A 231 -8.60 -5.82 -33.43
C GLN A 231 -7.08 -6.02 -33.23
N SER A 232 -6.25 -5.10 -33.75
CA SER A 232 -4.78 -5.17 -33.64
C SER A 232 -4.28 -5.00 -32.20
N GLU A 233 -3.11 -5.58 -31.90
CA GLU A 233 -2.45 -5.55 -30.57
C GLU A 233 -1.95 -4.14 -30.16
N ASP A 234 -2.07 -3.13 -31.03
CA ASP A 234 -1.46 -1.80 -30.85
C ASP A 234 -2.15 -0.89 -29.81
N ASP A 235 -3.35 -1.25 -29.31
CA ASP A 235 -4.09 -0.47 -28.30
C ASP A 235 -3.80 -0.92 -26.85
N ILE A 236 -2.83 -1.81 -26.62
CA ILE A 236 -2.42 -2.18 -25.26
C ILE A 236 -1.73 -0.95 -24.66
N ALA A 237 -2.47 -0.20 -23.83
CA ALA A 237 -1.91 0.87 -23.02
C ALA A 237 -0.64 0.35 -22.35
N GLU A 238 0.50 0.90 -22.79
CA GLU A 238 1.81 0.62 -22.24
C GLU A 238 1.67 0.67 -20.71
N VAL A 239 2.04 -0.44 -20.05
CA VAL A 239 2.25 -0.44 -18.60
C VAL A 239 3.03 0.82 -18.33
N LEU A 240 2.49 1.76 -17.54
CA LEU A 240 3.30 2.85 -17.04
C LEU A 240 4.51 2.15 -16.41
N PRO A 241 5.72 2.26 -16.99
CA PRO A 241 6.86 1.52 -16.50
C PRO A 241 7.01 1.87 -15.01
N ILE A 242 7.62 0.97 -14.22
CA ILE A 242 7.98 1.32 -12.84
C ILE A 242 8.66 2.67 -12.91
N GLN A 243 8.00 3.67 -12.34
CA GLN A 243 8.38 5.04 -12.58
C GLN A 243 9.72 5.28 -11.91
N GLU A 244 10.62 6.04 -12.54
CA GLU A 244 11.95 6.32 -11.98
C GLU A 244 11.86 6.89 -10.56
N TRP A 245 10.82 7.70 -10.28
CA TRP A 245 10.59 8.26 -8.95
C TRP A 245 10.31 7.18 -7.90
N PHE A 246 9.64 6.09 -8.25
CA PHE A 246 9.37 4.99 -7.32
C PHE A 246 10.66 4.25 -6.95
N LEU A 247 11.54 4.01 -7.92
CA LEU A 247 12.84 3.39 -7.68
C LEU A 247 13.68 4.21 -6.71
N LYS A 248 13.68 5.55 -6.86
CA LYS A 248 14.37 6.45 -5.94
C LYS A 248 13.85 6.38 -4.50
N ILE A 249 12.52 6.34 -4.32
CA ILE A 249 11.93 6.17 -2.98
C ILE A 249 12.41 4.84 -2.38
N ASN A 250 12.36 3.77 -3.16
CA ASN A 250 12.82 2.46 -2.69
C ASN A 250 14.31 2.48 -2.30
N ASP A 251 15.17 3.12 -3.09
CA ASP A 251 16.60 3.24 -2.78
C ASP A 251 16.85 4.05 -1.50
N LEU A 252 16.12 5.15 -1.31
CA LEU A 252 16.17 5.94 -0.07
C LEU A 252 15.76 5.09 1.14
N LEU A 253 14.65 4.35 1.04
CA LEU A 253 14.18 3.48 2.13
C LEU A 253 15.14 2.32 2.42
N GLN A 254 15.84 1.80 1.41
CA GLN A 254 16.88 0.79 1.62
C GLN A 254 18.09 1.36 2.37
N GLN A 255 18.47 2.60 2.07
CA GLN A 255 19.59 3.29 2.71
C GLN A 255 19.26 3.72 4.14
N TRP A 256 18.08 4.31 4.35
CA TRP A 256 17.68 4.85 5.65
C TRP A 256 17.19 3.77 6.60
N LYS A 257 16.82 2.61 6.05
CA LYS A 257 15.97 1.59 6.67
C LYS A 257 14.57 2.16 6.93
N ILE A 258 13.61 1.27 7.12
CA ILE A 258 12.19 1.64 7.26
C ILE A 258 11.87 2.09 8.69
N MET A 259 12.74 1.76 9.63
CA MET A 259 12.67 2.14 11.05
C MET A 259 14.08 2.39 11.58
N GLY A 260 14.16 3.17 12.66
CA GLY A 260 15.37 3.38 13.45
C GLY A 260 15.78 4.84 13.56
N SER A 261 16.82 5.12 14.36
CA SER A 261 17.28 6.49 14.61
C SER A 261 17.66 7.24 13.34
N ASN A 262 18.20 6.55 12.34
CA ASN A 262 18.56 7.17 11.07
C ASN A 262 17.30 7.65 10.29
N TYR A 263 16.28 6.80 10.16
CA TYR A 263 15.01 7.18 9.55
C TYR A 263 14.34 8.32 10.33
N SER A 264 14.17 8.16 11.64
CA SER A 264 13.53 9.17 12.50
C SER A 264 14.26 10.51 12.45
N ARG A 265 15.60 10.50 12.52
CA ARG A 265 16.42 11.71 12.41
C ARG A 265 16.20 12.41 11.07
N ARG A 266 16.18 11.69 9.95
CA ARG A 266 15.99 12.28 8.62
C ARG A 266 14.58 12.87 8.46
N VAL A 267 13.56 12.16 8.93
CA VAL A 267 12.18 12.67 8.89
C VAL A 267 12.03 13.91 9.77
N SER A 268 12.55 13.89 11.00
CA SER A 268 12.51 15.05 11.89
C SER A 268 13.34 16.23 11.36
N GLU A 269 14.48 15.98 10.73
CA GLU A 269 15.29 17.01 10.07
C GLU A 269 14.49 17.74 8.99
N VAL A 270 13.81 17.00 8.10
CA VAL A 270 12.98 17.59 7.04
C VAL A 270 11.75 18.28 7.60
N GLN A 271 11.10 17.69 8.61
CA GLN A 271 9.96 18.31 9.29
C GLN A 271 10.35 19.66 9.90
N ASN A 272 11.48 19.73 10.61
CA ASN A 272 12.00 20.97 11.20
C ASN A 272 12.30 22.03 10.14
N TYR A 273 12.71 21.64 8.92
CA TYR A 273 12.90 22.58 7.82
C TYR A 273 11.58 23.09 7.26
N VAL A 274 10.60 22.21 7.03
CA VAL A 274 9.29 22.57 6.47
C VAL A 274 8.44 23.38 7.46
N GLU A 275 8.60 23.17 8.76
CA GLU A 275 7.91 23.97 9.80
C GLU A 275 8.63 25.30 10.09
N ASN A 276 9.81 25.53 9.49
CA ASN A 276 10.57 26.75 9.71
C ASN A 276 9.95 27.92 8.95
N LYS A 277 9.85 29.09 9.60
CA LYS A 277 9.35 30.32 8.99
C LYS A 277 10.36 31.00 8.07
N SER A 278 11.65 30.72 8.24
CA SER A 278 12.69 31.29 7.37
C SER A 278 12.62 30.70 5.97
N ALA A 279 12.44 31.56 4.95
CA ALA A 279 12.37 31.17 3.54
C ALA A 279 13.47 30.17 3.12
N LYS A 280 14.74 30.47 3.43
CA LYS A 280 15.87 29.58 3.08
C LYS A 280 15.79 28.19 3.73
N ALA A 281 15.32 28.12 4.98
CA ALA A 281 15.17 26.86 5.68
C ALA A 281 13.99 26.06 5.10
N PHE A 282 12.90 26.74 4.80
CA PHE A 282 11.72 26.16 4.17
C PHE A 282 12.00 25.64 2.76
N GLU A 283 12.66 26.43 1.91
CA GLU A 283 13.06 26.03 0.56
C GLU A 283 13.92 24.75 0.61
N LYS A 284 14.89 24.69 1.53
CA LYS A 284 15.70 23.49 1.76
C LYS A 284 14.84 22.30 2.17
N GLY A 285 13.86 22.51 3.06
CA GLY A 285 12.87 21.51 3.45
C GLY A 285 12.05 21.01 2.26
N LEU A 286 11.60 21.93 1.40
CA LEU A 286 10.83 21.65 0.20
C LEU A 286 11.63 20.82 -0.81
N ALA A 287 12.89 21.17 -1.06
CA ALA A 287 13.77 20.40 -1.94
C ALA A 287 13.98 18.97 -1.41
N THR A 288 14.32 18.85 -0.12
CA THR A 288 14.57 17.55 0.52
C THR A 288 13.30 16.69 0.57
N LEU A 289 12.13 17.29 0.81
CA LEU A 289 10.84 16.60 0.76
C LEU A 289 10.52 16.08 -0.65
N GLY A 290 10.79 16.88 -1.69
CA GLY A 290 10.65 16.45 -3.08
C GLY A 290 11.51 15.22 -3.39
N GLU A 291 12.76 15.22 -2.95
CA GLU A 291 13.67 14.07 -3.08
C GLU A 291 13.17 12.83 -2.33
N MET A 292 12.64 13.01 -1.10
CA MET A 292 12.01 11.93 -0.34
C MET A 292 10.80 11.31 -1.05
N LEU A 293 10.08 12.13 -1.83
CA LEU A 293 8.97 11.68 -2.68
C LEU A 293 9.44 11.13 -4.04
N GLY A 294 10.75 11.07 -4.29
CA GLY A 294 11.34 10.52 -5.51
C GLY A 294 11.51 11.53 -6.65
N ALA A 295 11.22 12.81 -6.43
CA ALA A 295 11.45 13.84 -7.44
C ALA A 295 12.95 14.11 -7.66
N LYS A 296 13.30 14.67 -8.82
CA LYS A 296 14.51 15.49 -8.95
C LYS A 296 14.15 16.89 -8.45
N SER A 297 14.78 17.33 -7.36
CA SER A 297 14.56 18.67 -6.83
C SER A 297 15.53 19.66 -7.49
N HIS A 298 15.12 20.92 -7.66
CA HIS A 298 16.01 21.99 -8.07
C HIS A 298 15.67 23.27 -7.29
N GLN A 299 16.72 24.00 -6.94
CA GLN A 299 16.67 25.29 -6.26
C GLN A 299 17.54 26.27 -7.05
N TRP A 300 17.04 27.49 -7.20
CA TRP A 300 17.77 28.58 -7.84
C TRP A 300 18.40 29.48 -6.78
N THR A 301 19.46 30.18 -7.17
CA THR A 301 20.17 31.15 -6.30
C THR A 301 19.85 32.61 -6.61
N ASP A 302 19.05 32.85 -7.64
CA ASP A 302 18.84 34.18 -8.22
C ASP A 302 17.51 34.77 -7.75
N ASP A 303 17.47 36.10 -7.57
CA ASP A 303 16.25 36.81 -7.18
C ASP A 303 15.14 36.67 -8.23
N GLY A 304 13.91 36.41 -7.77
CA GLY A 304 12.74 36.21 -8.65
C GLY A 304 12.74 34.86 -9.38
N ALA A 305 13.46 33.87 -8.85
CA ALA A 305 13.36 32.49 -9.27
C ALA A 305 12.31 31.71 -8.45
N PRO A 306 11.83 30.56 -8.95
CA PRO A 306 10.95 29.71 -8.17
C PRO A 306 11.60 29.21 -6.88
N ASP A 307 10.82 29.11 -5.81
CA ASP A 307 11.28 28.65 -4.50
C ASP A 307 11.59 27.14 -4.49
N GLY A 308 11.06 26.42 -5.48
CA GLY A 308 11.43 25.04 -5.71
C GLY A 308 10.80 24.45 -6.97
N LEU A 309 11.47 23.42 -7.49
CA LEU A 309 10.96 22.59 -8.59
C LEU A 309 11.12 21.13 -8.24
N TRP A 310 10.05 20.36 -8.41
CA TRP A 310 10.06 18.89 -8.31
C TRP A 310 9.74 18.29 -9.67
N VAL A 311 10.63 17.47 -10.22
CA VAL A 311 10.41 16.77 -11.49
C VAL A 311 10.31 15.26 -11.27
N PHE A 312 9.17 14.68 -11.66
CA PHE A 312 8.88 13.25 -11.57
C PHE A 312 9.06 12.56 -12.93
N GLY A 313 10.30 12.50 -13.42
CA GLY A 313 10.60 11.93 -14.74
C GLY A 313 9.83 12.67 -15.85
N SER A 314 9.23 11.92 -16.78
CA SER A 314 8.36 12.48 -17.82
C SER A 314 6.89 12.62 -17.39
N TRP A 315 6.54 12.24 -16.16
CA TRP A 315 5.15 12.20 -15.72
C TRP A 315 4.60 13.58 -15.34
N HIS A 316 5.27 14.30 -14.45
CA HIS A 316 4.82 15.60 -13.99
C HIS A 316 5.94 16.44 -13.38
N ALA A 317 5.75 17.77 -13.33
CA ALA A 317 6.61 18.68 -12.60
C ALA A 317 5.78 19.65 -11.76
N PHE A 318 6.25 19.96 -10.55
CA PHE A 318 5.64 20.94 -9.64
C PHE A 318 6.59 22.10 -9.44
N VAL A 319 6.08 23.32 -9.62
CA VAL A 319 6.81 24.56 -9.39
C VAL A 319 6.17 25.25 -8.20
N PHE A 320 7.00 25.74 -7.27
CA PHE A 320 6.53 26.31 -6.03
C PHE A 320 6.86 27.80 -5.93
N GLU A 321 5.91 28.53 -5.36
CA GLU A 321 6.02 29.88 -4.82
C GLU A 321 5.50 29.80 -3.38
N ALA A 322 6.40 29.79 -2.42
CA ALA A 322 6.13 29.64 -1.00
C ALA A 322 6.14 31.00 -0.29
N LYS A 323 5.04 31.34 0.37
CA LYS A 323 4.95 32.53 1.23
C LYS A 323 5.14 32.14 2.69
N THR A 324 6.39 32.03 3.10
CA THR A 324 6.78 31.57 4.45
C THR A 324 6.72 32.66 5.52
N ASP A 325 6.77 33.93 5.09
CA ASP A 325 6.83 35.11 5.97
C ASP A 325 5.45 35.77 6.21
N GLU A 326 4.40 35.34 5.51
CA GLU A 326 3.06 35.93 5.59
C GLU A 326 2.19 35.24 6.65
N SER A 327 1.29 35.98 7.29
CA SER A 327 0.36 35.44 8.28
C SER A 327 -0.73 34.59 7.60
N PRO A 328 -1.20 33.48 8.20
CA PRO A 328 -2.37 32.75 7.70
C PRO A 328 -3.66 33.57 7.63
N GLU A 329 -3.71 34.71 8.34
CA GLU A 329 -4.86 35.62 8.35
C GLU A 329 -4.81 36.66 7.22
N ASP A 330 -3.66 36.81 6.56
CA ASP A 330 -3.47 37.74 5.46
C ASP A 330 -3.78 37.06 4.12
N GLY A 331 -4.47 37.78 3.23
CA GLY A 331 -4.79 37.29 1.90
C GLY A 331 -3.56 37.19 0.99
N ILE A 332 -3.59 36.26 0.02
CA ILE A 332 -2.52 36.15 -0.98
C ILE A 332 -2.56 37.38 -1.90
N SER A 333 -1.45 38.11 -1.97
CA SER A 333 -1.33 39.29 -2.84
C SER A 333 -1.43 38.94 -4.33
N LEU A 334 -1.92 39.89 -5.14
CA LEU A 334 -1.95 39.75 -6.62
C LEU A 334 -0.54 39.57 -7.22
N ASP A 335 0.48 40.15 -6.59
CA ASP A 335 1.86 40.05 -7.06
C ASP A 335 2.41 38.64 -6.84
N THR A 336 2.09 37.99 -5.72
CA THR A 336 2.38 36.57 -5.47
C THR A 336 1.80 35.67 -6.56
N VAL A 337 0.55 35.89 -6.94
CA VAL A 337 -0.12 35.08 -7.98
C VAL A 337 0.55 35.28 -9.34
N ARG A 338 1.01 36.50 -9.64
CA ARG A 338 1.75 36.81 -10.87
C ARG A 338 3.14 36.19 -10.88
N GLN A 339 3.84 36.19 -9.74
CA GLN A 339 5.14 35.53 -9.58
C GLN A 339 5.04 34.03 -9.86
N ALA A 340 4.08 33.35 -9.21
CA ALA A 340 3.84 31.92 -9.44
C ALA A 340 3.60 31.57 -10.92
N ARG A 341 2.84 32.41 -11.65
CA ARG A 341 2.62 32.21 -13.10
C ARG A 341 3.90 32.41 -13.93
N THR A 342 4.74 33.34 -13.54
CA THR A 342 6.01 33.62 -14.24
C THR A 342 7.02 32.50 -13.99
N HIS A 343 6.98 31.88 -12.81
CA HIS A 343 7.80 30.74 -12.44
C HIS A 343 7.54 29.51 -13.31
N GLU A 344 6.29 29.21 -13.64
CA GLU A 344 5.98 28.14 -14.61
C GLU A 344 6.63 28.39 -15.98
N GLN A 345 6.57 29.64 -16.47
CA GLN A 345 7.13 30.00 -17.77
C GLN A 345 8.66 29.86 -17.79
N ARG A 346 9.33 30.28 -16.71
CA ARG A 346 10.78 30.14 -16.55
C ARG A 346 11.20 28.67 -16.56
N VAL A 347 10.52 27.83 -15.78
CA VAL A 347 10.84 26.39 -15.70
C VAL A 347 10.70 25.68 -17.05
N ARG A 348 9.74 26.07 -17.88
CA ARG A 348 9.56 25.56 -19.25
C ARG A 348 10.59 26.08 -20.26
N ALA A 349 11.29 27.17 -19.93
CA ALA A 349 12.36 27.71 -20.78
C ALA A 349 13.72 27.08 -20.41
N ASP A 350 13.92 26.75 -19.13
CA ASP A 350 15.16 26.19 -18.59
C ASP A 350 15.26 24.64 -18.75
N ASN A 351 14.12 23.94 -18.92
CA ASN A 351 14.02 22.49 -19.17
C ASN A 351 13.33 22.21 -20.50
#